data_AF-A0A6G2U7A7-F1
#
_entry.id   AF-A0A6G2U7A7-F1
#
_cell.length_a   1.000
_cell.length_b   1.000
_cell.length_c   1.000
_cell.angle_alpha   90.00
_cell.angle_beta   90.00
_cell.angle_gamma   90.00
#
_symmetry.space_group_name_H-M   'P 1'
#
loop_
_entity.id
_entity.type
_entity.pdbx_description
1 polymer ?
#
loop_
_entity_poly.entity_id
_entity_poly.type
_entity_poly.pdbx_seq_one_letter_code
_entity_poly.pdbx_strand_id
1 'polypeptide(L)'
;MSTGVSPVRLWRAVAIGLATALLVTGVVVYAAARLMPREATGVVDGGTHTIPRAEIARTVSGQLSLPLRNGPDRVRCAGDLRPVPYTVVRCTAHFPTGLERQLTVEVIHVRHNKVTYRRLTERR
;
A
#
# COMPACT_ATOMS: atom_id res chain seq x y z
N MET A 1 44.38 38.62 -1.60
CA MET A 1 44.19 37.28 -0.99
C MET A 1 43.73 36.32 -2.07
N SER A 2 44.57 35.34 -2.45
CA SER A 2 44.15 34.25 -3.34
C SER A 2 43.71 33.09 -2.46
N THR A 3 42.40 32.88 -2.33
CA THR A 3 41.84 31.72 -1.62
C THR A 3 42.03 30.49 -2.49
N GLY A 4 43.22 29.88 -2.40
CA GLY A 4 43.50 28.57 -2.98
C GLY A 4 42.69 27.50 -2.25
N VAL A 5 41.43 27.33 -2.63
CA VAL A 5 40.62 26.20 -2.19
C VAL A 5 41.23 24.95 -2.83
N SER A 6 41.99 24.19 -2.05
CA SER A 6 42.64 22.97 -2.54
C SER A 6 41.58 22.05 -3.16
N PRO A 7 41.83 21.45 -4.34
CA PRO A 7 40.84 20.65 -5.07
C PRO A 7 40.27 19.50 -4.22
N VAL A 8 41.06 18.99 -3.28
CA VAL A 8 40.69 17.95 -2.32
C VAL A 8 39.60 18.39 -1.33
N ARG A 9 39.58 19.66 -0.90
CA ARG A 9 38.54 20.19 -0.01
C ARG A 9 37.21 20.35 -0.74
N LEU A 10 37.26 20.79 -2.00
CA LEU A 10 36.07 20.95 -2.84
C LEU A 10 35.42 19.58 -3.10
N TRP A 11 36.23 18.58 -3.45
CA TRP A 11 35.76 17.21 -3.66
C TRP A 11 35.15 16.58 -2.41
N ARG A 12 35.73 16.83 -1.22
CA ARG A 12 35.16 16.34 0.05
C ARG A 12 33.81 16.97 0.35
N ALA A 13 33.65 18.29 0.13
CA ALA A 13 32.38 18.97 0.33
C ALA A 13 31.30 18.45 -0.63
N VAL A 14 31.66 18.22 -1.90
CA VAL A 14 30.76 17.62 -2.90
C VAL A 14 30.36 16.20 -2.51
N ALA A 15 31.31 15.36 -2.09
CA ALA A 15 31.03 13.99 -1.67
C ALA A 15 30.11 13.92 -0.45
N ILE A 16 30.33 14.80 0.54
CA ILE A 16 29.46 14.88 1.72
C ILE A 16 28.05 15.34 1.31
N GLY A 17 27.93 16.35 0.45
CA GLY A 17 26.64 16.81 -0.06
C GLY A 17 25.88 15.74 -0.84
N LEU A 18 26.58 14.95 -1.65
CA LEU A 18 25.99 13.82 -2.38
C LEU A 18 25.53 12.71 -1.43
N ALA A 19 26.33 12.36 -0.43
CA ALA A 19 25.99 11.33 0.54
C ALA A 19 24.78 11.71 1.38
N THR A 20 24.70 12.97 1.84
CA THR A 20 23.54 13.46 2.60
C THR A 20 22.30 13.52 1.72
N ALA A 21 22.41 13.96 0.46
CA ALA A 21 21.29 13.95 -0.47
C ALA A 21 20.74 12.54 -0.69
N LEU A 22 21.61 11.55 -0.94
CA LEU A 22 21.20 10.16 -1.13
C LEU A 22 20.52 9.56 0.11
N LEU A 23 21.04 9.86 1.31
CA LEU A 23 20.43 9.41 2.57
C LEU A 23 19.05 10.02 2.77
N VAL A 24 18.90 11.34 2.53
CA VAL A 24 17.60 12.02 2.65
C VAL A 24 16.60 11.46 1.64
N THR A 25 17.00 11.28 0.37
CA THR A 25 16.14 10.68 -0.64
C THR A 25 15.72 9.26 -0.24
N GLY A 26 16.64 8.44 0.26
CA GLY A 26 16.34 7.08 0.72
C GLY A 26 15.32 7.06 1.87
N VAL A 27 15.48 7.94 2.86
CA VAL A 27 14.55 8.06 3.99
C VAL A 27 13.17 8.53 3.53
N VAL A 28 13.10 9.52 2.63
CA VAL A 28 11.83 10.03 2.09
C VAL A 28 11.09 8.96 1.30
N VAL A 29 11.79 8.23 0.42
CA VAL A 29 11.19 7.12 -0.35
C VAL A 29 10.70 6.02 0.57
N TYR A 30 11.47 5.66 1.60
CA TYR A 30 11.08 4.66 2.59
C TYR A 30 9.85 5.10 3.39
N ALA A 31 9.83 6.34 3.85
CA ALA A 31 8.70 6.91 4.59
C ALA A 31 7.44 6.97 3.71
N ALA A 32 7.55 7.39 2.45
CA ALA A 32 6.44 7.41 1.50
C ALA A 32 5.87 6.01 1.26
N ALA A 33 6.72 4.99 1.09
CA ALA A 33 6.27 3.60 0.93
C ALA A 33 5.53 3.06 2.19
N ARG A 34 5.89 3.56 3.38
CA ARG A 34 5.23 3.18 4.65
C ARG A 34 3.94 3.96 4.91
N LEU A 35 3.89 5.22 4.49
CA LEU A 35 2.79 6.16 4.75
C LEU A 35 1.72 6.16 3.65
N MET A 36 2.02 5.61 2.47
CA MET A 36 1.01 5.45 1.42
C MET A 36 -0.19 4.68 1.99
N PRO A 37 -1.38 5.30 2.04
CA PRO A 37 -2.57 4.62 2.50
C PRO A 37 -2.78 3.41 1.59
N ARG A 38 -3.10 2.25 2.17
CA ARG A 38 -3.36 0.99 1.43
C ARG A 38 -4.71 1.08 0.71
N GLU A 39 -4.81 2.06 -0.18
CA GLU A 39 -5.92 2.27 -1.08
C GLU A 39 -5.67 1.39 -2.30
N ALA A 40 -6.63 0.55 -2.62
CA ALA A 40 -6.65 -0.24 -3.82
C ALA A 40 -7.78 0.27 -4.71
N THR A 41 -7.50 0.35 -6.02
CA THR A 41 -8.53 0.67 -7.01
C THR A 41 -8.82 -0.61 -7.78
N GLY A 42 -10.04 -1.12 -7.67
CA GLY A 42 -10.52 -2.27 -8.44
C GLY A 42 -11.38 -1.82 -9.61
N VAL A 43 -11.36 -2.58 -10.70
CA VAL A 43 -12.23 -2.37 -11.85
C VAL A 43 -13.50 -3.18 -11.62
N VAL A 44 -14.65 -2.57 -11.88
CA VAL A 44 -15.96 -3.21 -11.76
C VAL A 44 -16.24 -3.98 -13.05
N ASP A 45 -16.48 -5.28 -12.93
CA ASP A 45 -16.91 -6.11 -14.06
C ASP A 45 -18.26 -5.63 -14.62
N GLY A 46 -18.30 -5.46 -15.95
CA GLY A 46 -19.40 -4.80 -16.67
C GLY A 46 -20.74 -5.55 -16.70
N GLY A 47 -20.82 -6.75 -16.11
CA GLY A 47 -22.04 -7.56 -16.09
C GLY A 47 -22.90 -7.40 -14.83
N THR A 48 -22.28 -7.25 -13.66
CA THR A 48 -22.97 -7.28 -12.35
C THR A 48 -22.90 -5.98 -11.57
N HIS A 49 -22.14 -4.99 -12.05
CA HIS A 49 -21.94 -3.71 -11.34
C HIS A 49 -21.53 -3.94 -9.87
N THR A 50 -20.68 -4.95 -9.61
CA THR A 50 -20.15 -5.28 -8.28
C THR A 50 -18.71 -5.75 -8.41
N ILE A 51 -17.86 -5.46 -7.42
CA ILE A 51 -16.51 -6.03 -7.41
C ILE A 51 -16.60 -7.45 -6.83
N PRO A 52 -16.20 -8.48 -7.59
CA PRO A 52 -16.22 -9.84 -7.10
C PRO A 52 -15.27 -10.00 -5.92
N ARG A 53 -15.72 -10.71 -4.88
CA ARG A 53 -14.95 -11.00 -3.67
C ARG A 53 -13.57 -11.62 -3.95
N ALA A 54 -13.41 -12.34 -5.06
CA ALA A 54 -12.15 -12.96 -5.47
C ALA A 54 -11.10 -11.93 -5.95
N GLU A 55 -11.54 -10.81 -6.52
CA GLU A 55 -10.64 -9.71 -6.92
C GLU A 55 -10.19 -8.89 -5.72
N ILE A 56 -11.12 -8.64 -4.78
CA ILE A 56 -10.81 -8.02 -3.48
C ILE A 56 -9.81 -8.89 -2.73
N ALA A 57 -10.06 -10.20 -2.64
CA ALA A 57 -9.20 -11.14 -1.97
C ALA A 57 -7.77 -11.13 -2.55
N ARG A 58 -7.62 -11.14 -3.89
CA ARG A 58 -6.31 -11.08 -4.56
C ARG A 58 -5.59 -9.76 -4.28
N THR A 59 -6.28 -8.63 -4.43
CA THR A 59 -5.70 -7.30 -4.21
C THR A 59 -5.29 -7.11 -2.75
N VAL A 60 -6.15 -7.47 -1.81
CA VAL A 60 -5.88 -7.40 -0.37
C VAL A 60 -4.74 -8.34 0.00
N SER A 61 -4.69 -9.56 -0.55
CA SER A 61 -3.57 -10.49 -0.32
C SER A 61 -2.26 -9.89 -0.80
N GLY A 62 -2.21 -9.32 -2.01
CA GLY A 62 -1.03 -8.61 -2.53
C GLY A 62 -0.60 -7.44 -1.63
N GLN A 63 -1.55 -6.67 -1.10
CA GLN A 63 -1.27 -5.61 -0.13
C GLN A 63 -0.83 -6.11 1.25
N LEU A 64 -1.15 -7.35 1.62
CA LEU A 64 -0.71 -7.96 2.88
C LEU A 64 0.64 -8.67 2.74
N SER A 65 0.98 -9.16 1.54
CA SER A 65 2.28 -9.69 1.18
C SER A 65 3.32 -8.56 1.16
N LEU A 66 3.86 -8.26 2.33
CA LEU A 66 5.02 -7.37 2.46
C LEU A 66 6.27 -8.15 2.05
N PRO A 67 7.30 -7.49 1.47
CA PRO A 67 8.53 -8.17 1.04
C PRO A 67 9.28 -8.94 2.15
N LEU A 68 8.92 -8.70 3.43
CA LEU A 68 9.53 -9.31 4.61
C LEU A 68 8.55 -10.19 5.42
N ARG A 69 7.31 -10.38 4.95
CA ARG A 69 6.32 -11.24 5.61
C ARG A 69 5.61 -12.11 4.61
N ASN A 70 5.54 -13.41 4.91
CA ASN A 70 4.61 -14.32 4.26
C ASN A 70 3.21 -13.72 4.38
N GLY A 71 2.61 -13.41 3.23
CA GLY A 71 1.25 -12.92 3.14
C GLY A 71 0.24 -13.98 3.61
N PRO A 72 -1.04 -13.65 3.67
CA PRO A 72 -2.09 -14.65 3.87
C PRO A 72 -2.14 -15.59 2.66
N ASP A 73 -2.34 -16.89 2.91
CA ASP A 73 -2.54 -17.89 1.85
C ASP A 73 -3.86 -17.64 1.12
N ARG A 74 -4.86 -17.16 1.87
CA ARG A 74 -6.18 -16.84 1.34
C ARG A 74 -6.84 -15.72 2.13
N VAL A 75 -7.58 -14.89 1.40
CA VAL A 75 -8.49 -13.89 1.99
C VAL A 75 -9.92 -14.29 1.59
N ARG A 76 -10.81 -14.40 2.57
CA ARG A 76 -12.24 -14.68 2.34
C ARG A 76 -13.07 -13.47 2.74
N CYS A 77 -13.80 -12.90 1.81
CA CYS A 77 -14.77 -11.85 2.10
C CYS A 77 -16.17 -12.43 2.26
N ALA A 78 -16.95 -11.88 3.20
CA ALA A 78 -18.30 -12.33 3.53
C ALA A 78 -19.28 -12.17 2.36
N GLY A 79 -19.00 -11.25 1.43
CA GLY A 79 -19.77 -11.05 0.22
C GLY A 79 -18.98 -10.24 -0.82
N ASP A 80 -19.64 -9.94 -1.94
CA ASP A 80 -19.13 -9.03 -2.96
C ASP A 80 -19.24 -7.58 -2.50
N LEU A 81 -18.35 -6.72 -3.00
CA LEU A 81 -18.37 -5.31 -2.67
C LEU A 81 -19.25 -4.56 -3.65
N ARG A 82 -20.30 -3.93 -3.13
CA ARG A 82 -21.16 -3.06 -3.93
C ARG A 82 -20.40 -1.77 -4.23
N PRO A 83 -20.51 -1.22 -5.45
CA PRO A 83 -19.88 0.05 -5.84
C PRO A 83 -20.71 1.21 -5.29
N VAL A 84 -20.94 1.22 -3.99
CA VAL A 84 -21.67 2.26 -3.28
C VAL A 84 -20.70 2.84 -2.25
N PRO A 85 -20.44 4.16 -2.26
CA PRO A 85 -19.58 4.81 -1.29
C PRO A 85 -19.96 4.44 0.15
N TYR A 86 -18.96 4.28 1.02
CA TYR A 86 -19.10 3.89 2.43
C TYR A 86 -19.66 2.48 2.67
N THR A 87 -19.85 1.68 1.61
CA THR A 87 -20.16 0.26 1.79
C THR A 87 -18.97 -0.45 2.38
N VAL A 88 -19.26 -1.29 3.39
CA VAL A 88 -18.27 -2.11 4.07
C VAL A 88 -18.49 -3.59 3.80
N VAL A 89 -17.41 -4.33 3.63
CA VAL A 89 -17.42 -5.79 3.63
C VAL A 89 -16.39 -6.31 4.62
N ARG A 90 -16.77 -7.34 5.38
CA ARG A 90 -15.86 -8.04 6.28
C ARG A 90 -15.09 -9.09 5.50
N CYS A 91 -13.79 -9.13 5.69
CA CYS A 91 -12.92 -10.15 5.14
C CYS A 91 -12.05 -10.77 6.24
N THR A 92 -11.71 -12.03 6.06
CA THR A 92 -10.83 -12.79 6.94
C THR A 92 -9.60 -13.22 6.15
N ALA A 93 -8.43 -12.80 6.59
CA ALA A 93 -7.15 -13.27 6.07
C ALA A 93 -6.69 -14.48 6.88
N HIS A 94 -6.50 -15.61 6.20
CA HIS A 94 -5.92 -16.82 6.79
C HIS A 94 -4.43 -16.86 6.44
N PHE A 95 -3.59 -16.97 7.47
CA PHE A 95 -2.14 -17.07 7.32
C PHE A 95 -1.69 -18.53 7.46
N PRO A 96 -0.55 -18.89 6.84
CA PRO A 96 -0.01 -20.26 6.91
C PRO A 96 0.35 -20.68 8.34
N THR A 97 0.53 -19.72 9.24
CA THR A 97 0.76 -19.96 10.67
C THR A 97 -0.49 -20.37 11.44
N GLY A 98 -1.63 -20.57 10.77
CA GLY A 98 -2.95 -20.81 11.39
C GLY A 98 -3.56 -19.55 12.04
N LEU A 99 -2.91 -18.39 11.88
CA LEU A 99 -3.43 -17.13 12.40
C LEU A 99 -4.52 -16.61 11.46
N GLU A 100 -5.65 -16.20 12.03
CA GLU A 100 -6.70 -15.50 11.28
C GLU A 100 -6.73 -14.03 11.68
N ARG A 101 -6.86 -13.15 10.69
CA ARG A 101 -7.04 -11.71 10.92
C ARG A 101 -8.28 -11.21 10.24
N GLN A 102 -9.19 -10.67 11.03
CA GLN A 102 -10.35 -9.94 10.53
C GLN A 102 -9.92 -8.56 10.05
N LEU A 103 -10.46 -8.15 8.91
CA LEU A 103 -10.21 -6.86 8.30
C LEU A 103 -11.46 -6.40 7.57
N THR A 104 -11.68 -5.10 7.59
CA THR A 104 -12.84 -4.47 6.94
C THR A 104 -12.36 -3.73 5.71
N VAL A 105 -13.06 -3.92 4.60
CA VAL A 105 -12.81 -3.17 3.37
C VAL A 105 -13.96 -2.19 3.18
N GLU A 106 -13.63 -0.91 3.04
CA GLU A 106 -14.57 0.19 2.88
C GLU A 106 -14.39 0.82 1.50
N VAL A 107 -15.49 1.07 0.79
CA VAL A 107 -15.48 1.86 -0.44
C VAL A 107 -15.31 3.33 -0.11
N ILE A 108 -14.24 3.95 -0.59
CA ILE A 108 -13.99 5.39 -0.45
C ILE A 108 -14.71 6.15 -1.57
N HIS A 109 -14.51 5.68 -2.80
CA HIS A 109 -14.91 6.44 -3.98
C HIS A 109 -15.33 5.53 -5.13
N VAL A 110 -16.31 5.96 -5.91
CA VAL A 110 -16.78 5.24 -7.09
C VAL A 110 -16.79 6.22 -8.26
N ARG A 111 -16.05 5.92 -9.32
CA ARG A 111 -16.00 6.69 -10.57
C ARG A 111 -16.26 5.77 -11.76
N HIS A 112 -17.40 5.94 -12.42
CA HIS A 112 -17.82 5.10 -13.54
C HIS A 112 -17.77 3.61 -13.15
N ASN A 113 -16.83 2.87 -13.73
CA ASN A 113 -16.57 1.45 -13.49
C ASN A 113 -15.34 1.22 -12.57
N LYS A 114 -14.84 2.24 -11.88
CA LYS A 114 -13.71 2.13 -10.96
C LYS A 114 -14.18 2.38 -9.54
N VAL A 115 -13.81 1.48 -8.64
CA VAL A 115 -14.12 1.61 -7.22
C VAL A 115 -12.81 1.65 -6.46
N THR A 116 -12.59 2.76 -5.76
CA THR A 116 -11.49 2.94 -4.83
C THR A 116 -11.97 2.49 -3.47
N TYR A 117 -11.26 1.52 -2.90
CA TYR A 117 -11.53 0.99 -1.57
C TYR A 117 -10.27 0.99 -0.72
N ARG A 118 -10.44 1.12 0.60
CA ARG A 118 -9.35 1.00 1.57
C ARG A 118 -9.60 -0.12 2.53
N ARG A 119 -8.50 -0.70 3.01
CA ARG A 119 -8.55 -1.61 4.14
C ARG A 119 -8.49 -0.83 5.44
N LEU A 120 -9.50 -1.01 6.26
CA LEU A 120 -9.50 -0.62 7.67
C LEU A 120 -8.89 -1.77 8.47
N THR A 121 -7.85 -1.45 9.25
CA THR A 121 -7.27 -2.40 10.20
C THR A 121 -7.99 -2.13 11.52
N GLU A 122 -8.68 -3.12 12.06
CA GLU A 122 -9.32 -3.01 13.37
C GLU A 122 -8.20 -2.89 14.41
N ARG A 123 -7.90 -1.66 14.86
CA ARG A 123 -7.01 -1.43 16.00
C ARG A 123 -7.80 -1.84 17.24
N ARG A 124 -7.49 -3.03 17.75
CA ARG A 124 -7.82 -3.41 19.11
C ARG A 124 -6.83 -2.76 20.08
#